data_AF-A0A1R1X292-F1
#
_entry.id   AF-A0A1R1X292-F1
#
_cell.length_a   1.000
_cell.length_b   1.000
_cell.length_c   1.000
_cell.angle_alpha   90.00
_cell.angle_beta   90.00
_cell.angle_gamma   90.00
#
_symmetry.space_group_name_H-M   'P 1'
#
loop_
_entity.id
_entity.type
_entity.pdbx_description
1 polymer ?
#
loop_
_entity_poly.entity_id
_entity_poly.type
_entity_poly.pdbx_seq_one_letter_code
_entity_poly.pdbx_strand_id
1 'polypeptide(L)'
;PRRACRYFAHETHPYLRHPLVDEAVVLHGPAPRVPWSVNSSALAFLATVVNNSEYLAETWASTPKWRRMQVDALKSRFPQWTFHGEPFLSWIWIDTHDASVADTACQVARSHGVPIRSGKPGYMMPTFIRIAVRSPDTFKFLFNAFDKNLD
;
A
#
# COMPACT_ATOMS: atom_id res chain seq x y z
N PRO A 1 -4.70 -18.84 -35.06
CA PRO A 1 -3.56 -19.65 -34.56
C PRO A 1 -3.26 -19.34 -33.08
N ARG A 2 -4.03 -19.94 -32.16
CA ARG A 2 -3.74 -19.95 -30.72
C ARG A 2 -3.25 -21.35 -30.38
N ARG A 3 -1.96 -21.49 -30.06
CA ARG A 3 -1.38 -22.77 -29.64
C ARG A 3 -1.86 -23.06 -28.22
N ALA A 4 -2.74 -24.06 -28.08
CA ALA A 4 -3.00 -24.70 -26.80
C ALA A 4 -1.75 -25.52 -26.42
N CYS A 5 -1.14 -25.21 -25.26
CA CYS A 5 -0.17 -26.09 -24.62
C CYS A 5 -0.88 -27.39 -24.24
N ARG A 6 -0.66 -28.45 -25.02
CA ARG A 6 -0.97 -29.82 -24.61
C ARG A 6 0.10 -30.26 -23.62
N TYR A 7 -0.26 -30.35 -22.34
CA TYR A 7 0.50 -31.16 -21.40
C TYR A 7 0.32 -32.62 -21.81
N PHE A 8 1.37 -33.22 -22.36
CA PHE A 8 1.46 -34.66 -22.56
C PHE A 8 1.66 -35.31 -21.19
N ALA A 9 0.58 -35.82 -20.61
CA ALA A 9 0.66 -36.78 -19.52
C ALA A 9 0.58 -38.18 -20.15
N HIS A 10 1.73 -38.81 -20.36
CA HIS A 10 1.87 -40.26 -20.47
C HIS A 10 3.36 -40.60 -20.45
N GLU A 11 3.88 -40.96 -19.29
CA GLU A 11 4.84 -42.06 -19.19
C GLU A 11 4.80 -42.59 -17.75
N THR A 12 4.42 -43.86 -17.68
CA THR A 12 4.09 -44.64 -16.49
C THR A 12 5.37 -45.08 -15.77
N HIS A 13 5.61 -44.57 -14.57
CA HIS A 13 6.55 -45.19 -13.63
C HIS A 13 5.79 -46.15 -12.70
N PRO A 14 6.16 -47.45 -12.64
CA PRO A 14 5.37 -48.48 -11.97
C PRO A 14 5.52 -48.55 -10.43
N TYR A 15 6.11 -47.54 -9.77
CA TYR A 15 6.52 -47.67 -8.35
C TYR A 15 5.78 -46.81 -7.32
N LEU A 16 4.66 -46.16 -7.68
CA LEU A 16 3.87 -45.40 -6.71
C LEU A 16 2.38 -45.72 -6.85
N ARG A 17 1.96 -46.88 -6.35
CA ARG A 17 0.56 -47.12 -5.93
C ARG A 17 0.53 -47.30 -4.42
N HIS A 18 0.43 -46.19 -3.69
CA HIS A 18 0.00 -46.21 -2.29
C HIS A 18 -1.52 -45.93 -2.26
N PRO A 19 -2.34 -46.76 -1.60
CA PRO A 19 -3.80 -46.73 -1.75
C PRO A 19 -4.50 -45.63 -0.92
N LEU A 20 -3.89 -44.45 -0.73
CA LEU A 20 -4.46 -43.36 0.08
C LEU A 20 -4.61 -42.01 -0.65
N VAL A 21 -4.60 -42.00 -1.99
CA VAL A 21 -4.65 -40.74 -2.78
C VAL A 21 -5.88 -40.57 -3.69
N ASP A 22 -6.86 -41.48 -3.62
CA ASP A 22 -8.01 -41.49 -4.55
C ASP A 22 -9.27 -40.72 -4.08
N GLU A 23 -9.13 -39.77 -3.16
CA GLU A 23 -10.18 -38.75 -2.94
C GLU A 23 -9.60 -37.34 -3.06
N ALA A 24 -9.26 -36.95 -4.30
CA ALA A 24 -9.06 -35.56 -4.62
C ALA A 24 -10.43 -34.85 -4.63
N VAL A 25 -10.86 -34.39 -3.46
CA VAL A 25 -11.83 -33.29 -3.38
C VAL A 25 -11.25 -32.13 -4.18
N VAL A 26 -11.85 -31.81 -5.32
CA VAL A 26 -11.52 -30.62 -6.09
C VAL A 26 -11.98 -29.42 -5.28
N LEU A 27 -11.13 -28.98 -4.35
CA LEU A 27 -11.26 -27.68 -3.73
C LEU A 27 -11.03 -26.66 -4.84
N HIS A 28 -12.05 -25.87 -5.16
CA HIS A 28 -11.91 -24.63 -5.93
C HIS A 28 -11.12 -23.61 -5.10
N GLY A 29 -9.84 -23.89 -4.87
CA GLY A 29 -8.90 -23.04 -4.17
C GLY A 29 -8.29 -21.98 -5.09
N PRO A 30 -7.77 -20.87 -4.53
CA PRO A 30 -7.03 -19.88 -5.31
C PRO A 30 -5.87 -20.56 -6.05
N ALA A 31 -5.53 -20.03 -7.23
CA ALA A 31 -4.49 -20.57 -8.10
C ALA A 31 -3.22 -20.98 -7.31
N PRO A 32 -2.57 -22.12 -7.67
CA PRO A 32 -1.41 -22.62 -6.94
C PRO A 32 -0.31 -21.55 -6.88
N ARG A 33 0.19 -21.28 -5.68
CA ARG A 33 1.28 -20.32 -5.46
C ARG A 33 2.52 -20.80 -6.22
N VAL A 34 3.21 -19.88 -6.88
CA VAL A 34 4.48 -20.19 -7.55
C VAL A 34 5.51 -20.61 -6.49
N PRO A 35 6.13 -21.81 -6.62
CA PRO A 35 7.21 -22.23 -5.75
C PRO A 35 8.35 -21.21 -5.72
N TRP A 36 8.98 -21.01 -4.56
CA TRP A 36 10.08 -20.05 -4.34
C TRP A 36 9.74 -18.58 -4.68
N SER A 37 8.47 -18.19 -4.54
CA SER A 37 8.01 -16.80 -4.73
C SER A 37 8.57 -15.80 -3.70
N VAL A 38 9.18 -16.27 -2.61
CA VAL A 38 9.80 -15.42 -1.58
C VAL A 38 11.30 -15.69 -1.55
N ASN A 39 12.10 -14.63 -1.71
CA ASN A 39 13.55 -14.74 -1.63
C ASN A 39 14.05 -14.93 -0.17
N SER A 40 15.26 -15.46 -0.02
CA SER A 40 15.84 -15.78 1.29
C SER A 40 16.00 -14.57 2.19
N SER A 41 16.39 -13.41 1.65
CA SER A 41 16.54 -12.16 2.42
C SER A 41 15.20 -11.67 2.98
N ALA A 42 14.11 -11.78 2.21
CA ALA A 42 12.77 -11.42 2.66
C ALA A 42 12.26 -12.36 3.76
N LEU A 43 12.58 -13.65 3.68
CA LEU A 43 12.27 -14.61 4.76
C LEU A 43 13.01 -14.26 6.06
N ALA A 44 14.31 -13.94 5.96
CA ALA A 44 15.12 -13.54 7.12
C ALA A 44 14.59 -12.24 7.75
N PHE A 45 14.32 -11.22 6.93
CA PHE A 45 13.71 -9.97 7.38
C PHE A 45 12.37 -10.22 8.08
N LEU A 46 11.48 -11.01 7.48
CA LEU A 46 10.17 -11.32 8.05
C LEU A 46 10.30 -11.98 9.42
N ALA A 47 11.18 -12.99 9.56
CA ALA A 47 11.42 -13.67 10.81
C ALA A 47 11.90 -12.72 11.93
N THR A 48 12.72 -11.73 11.59
CA THR A 48 13.15 -10.71 12.57
C THR A 48 12.02 -9.76 12.96
N VAL A 49 11.30 -9.19 11.98
CA VAL A 49 10.33 -8.12 12.27
C VAL A 49 9.07 -8.62 12.98
N VAL A 50 8.62 -9.85 12.72
CA VAL A 50 7.44 -10.40 13.41
C VAL A 50 7.70 -10.68 14.90
N ASN A 51 8.96 -10.91 15.25
CA ASN A 51 9.36 -11.17 16.63
C ASN A 51 9.77 -9.91 17.40
N ASN A 52 9.90 -8.76 16.72
CA ASN A 52 10.21 -7.49 17.36
C ASN A 52 8.93 -6.79 17.87
N SER A 53 8.43 -7.27 19.01
CA SER A 53 7.20 -6.76 19.62
C SER A 53 7.28 -5.29 20.04
N GLU A 54 8.45 -4.83 20.50
CA GLU A 54 8.68 -3.44 20.90
C GLU A 54 8.53 -2.49 19.71
N TYR A 55 9.21 -2.77 18.59
CA TYR A 55 9.12 -1.97 17.37
C TYR A 55 7.69 -1.93 16.80
N LEU A 56 7.00 -3.07 16.81
CA LEU A 56 5.61 -3.13 16.36
C LEU A 56 4.70 -2.30 17.27
N ALA A 57 4.84 -2.43 18.59
CA ALA A 57 4.06 -1.66 19.56
C ALA A 57 4.30 -0.16 19.42
N GLU A 58 5.56 0.27 19.27
CA GLU A 58 5.90 1.68 19.03
C GLU A 58 5.27 2.19 17.72
N THR A 59 5.31 1.40 16.64
CA THR A 59 4.71 1.73 15.34
C THR A 59 3.19 1.90 15.47
N TRP A 60 2.52 1.00 16.18
CA TRP A 60 1.07 1.05 16.43
C TRP A 60 0.67 2.22 17.34
N ALA A 61 1.51 2.60 18.29
CA ALA A 61 1.27 3.78 19.13
C ALA A 61 1.49 5.11 18.37
N SER A 62 2.53 5.16 17.53
CA SER A 62 2.96 6.38 16.85
C SER A 62 2.11 6.74 15.64
N THR A 63 1.72 5.74 14.83
CA THR A 63 1.02 5.99 13.55
C THR A 63 -0.29 6.78 13.73
N PRO A 64 -1.21 6.40 14.65
CA PRO A 64 -2.43 7.17 14.86
C PRO A 64 -2.19 8.56 15.41
N LYS A 65 -1.19 8.72 16.29
CA LYS A 65 -0.80 10.02 16.85
C LYS A 65 -0.32 10.96 15.75
N TRP A 66 0.58 10.49 14.89
CA TRP A 66 1.13 11.30 13.80
C TRP A 66 0.09 11.57 12.72
N ARG A 67 -0.75 10.58 12.40
CA ARG A 67 -1.85 10.76 11.45
C ARG A 67 -2.79 11.86 11.90
N ARG A 68 -3.25 11.84 13.16
CA ARG A 68 -4.13 12.87 13.72
C ARG A 68 -3.51 14.25 13.64
N MET A 69 -2.26 14.41 14.09
CA MET A 69 -1.56 15.70 14.02
C MET A 69 -1.45 16.25 12.59
N GLN A 70 -1.21 15.39 11.60
CA GLN A 70 -1.17 15.80 10.18
C GLN A 70 -2.55 16.22 9.66
N VAL A 71 -3.60 15.47 10.00
CA VAL A 71 -4.97 15.83 9.63
C VAL A 71 -5.37 17.14 10.27
N ASP A 72 -5.11 17.33 11.56
CA ASP A 72 -5.49 18.53 12.29
C ASP A 72 -4.82 19.77 11.70
N ALA A 73 -3.52 19.69 11.39
CA ALA A 73 -2.78 20.78 10.76
C ALA A 73 -3.32 21.10 9.35
N LEU A 74 -3.52 20.09 8.51
CA LEU A 74 -4.03 20.30 7.15
C LEU A 74 -5.47 20.78 7.15
N LYS A 75 -6.32 20.25 8.03
CA LYS A 75 -7.72 20.67 8.16
C LYS A 75 -7.86 22.10 8.67
N SER A 76 -6.93 22.55 9.52
CA SER A 76 -6.87 23.95 9.94
C SER A 76 -6.51 24.89 8.79
N ARG A 77 -5.68 24.46 7.83
CA ARG A 77 -5.24 25.29 6.69
C ARG A 77 -6.16 25.18 5.47
N PHE A 78 -6.72 24.01 5.24
CA PHE A 78 -7.59 23.67 4.11
C PHE A 78 -8.90 23.06 4.66
N PRO A 79 -9.76 23.89 5.31
CA PRO A 79 -10.99 23.40 5.94
C PRO A 79 -12.00 22.83 4.95
N GLN A 80 -11.89 23.17 3.66
CA GLN A 80 -12.70 22.67 2.57
C GLN A 80 -12.32 21.25 2.13
N TRP A 81 -11.12 20.76 2.47
CA TRP A 81 -10.70 19.41 2.09
C TRP A 81 -11.31 18.34 2.98
N THR A 82 -11.59 17.18 2.40
CA THR A 82 -12.09 16.01 3.13
C THR A 82 -10.98 14.98 3.34
N PHE A 83 -10.85 14.47 4.56
CA PHE A 83 -9.81 13.51 4.93
C PHE A 83 -10.44 12.15 5.23
N HIS A 84 -9.98 11.10 4.55
CA HIS A 84 -10.52 9.74 4.64
C HIS A 84 -9.49 8.74 5.21
N GLY A 85 -10.01 7.59 5.66
CA GLY A 85 -9.24 6.43 6.12
C GLY A 85 -9.18 6.30 7.65
N GLU A 86 -8.93 5.08 8.12
CA GLU A 86 -8.87 4.75 9.54
C GLU A 86 -7.66 5.37 10.27
N PRO A 87 -7.72 5.55 11.60
CA PRO A 87 -6.64 6.16 12.37
C PRO A 87 -5.30 5.41 12.32
N PHE A 88 -5.32 4.10 12.10
CA PHE A 88 -4.11 3.27 12.08
C PHE A 88 -3.43 3.19 10.72
N LEU A 89 -4.02 3.76 9.67
CA LEU A 89 -3.44 3.72 8.33
C LEU A 89 -2.19 4.61 8.26
N SER A 90 -1.15 4.10 7.61
CA SER A 90 0.12 4.81 7.37
C SER A 90 0.04 5.82 6.21
N TRP A 91 -1.16 6.16 5.78
CA TRP A 91 -1.45 7.09 4.71
C TRP A 91 -2.77 7.83 4.98
N ILE A 92 -2.93 8.96 4.31
CA ILE A 92 -4.13 9.79 4.37
C ILE A 92 -4.62 10.01 2.95
N TRP A 93 -5.88 9.70 2.70
CA TRP A 93 -6.54 9.96 1.42
C TRP A 93 -7.34 11.25 1.55
N ILE A 94 -7.07 12.21 0.68
CA ILE A 94 -7.56 13.58 0.80
C ILE A 94 -8.31 13.92 -0.48
N ASP A 95 -9.56 14.32 -0.34
CA ASP A 95 -10.33 14.94 -1.42
C ASP A 95 -10.15 16.46 -1.35
N THR A 96 -9.57 17.02 -2.41
CA THR A 96 -9.40 18.47 -2.53
C THR A 96 -10.64 19.15 -3.11
N HIS A 97 -11.61 18.37 -3.60
CA HIS A 97 -12.82 18.78 -4.34
C HIS A 97 -12.55 19.48 -5.68
N ASP A 98 -11.28 19.65 -6.08
CA ASP A 98 -10.90 20.27 -7.35
C ASP A 98 -9.69 19.54 -7.96
N ALA A 99 -9.84 19.05 -9.18
CA ALA A 99 -8.80 18.31 -9.88
C ALA A 99 -7.54 19.18 -10.16
N SER A 100 -7.72 20.48 -10.39
CA SER A 100 -6.61 21.41 -10.61
C SER A 100 -5.80 21.63 -9.34
N VAL A 101 -6.48 21.72 -8.18
CA VAL A 101 -5.84 21.82 -6.86
C VAL A 101 -5.09 20.53 -6.54
N ALA A 102 -5.68 19.36 -6.80
CA ALA A 102 -5.01 18.07 -6.60
C ALA A 102 -3.74 17.93 -7.46
N ASP A 103 -3.80 18.31 -8.75
CA ASP A 103 -2.65 18.26 -9.66
C ASP A 103 -1.57 19.27 -9.23
N THR A 104 -1.96 20.48 -8.82
CA THR A 104 -1.05 21.52 -8.30
C THR A 104 -0.38 21.08 -7.01
N ALA A 105 -1.13 20.51 -6.05
CA ALA A 105 -0.57 19.97 -4.81
C ALA A 105 0.46 18.87 -5.10
N CYS A 106 0.19 17.97 -6.06
CA CYS A 106 1.16 16.97 -6.50
C CYS A 106 2.44 17.60 -7.09
N GLN A 107 2.29 18.66 -7.87
CA GLN A 107 3.42 19.38 -8.47
C GLN A 107 4.26 20.13 -7.42
N VAL A 108 3.60 20.87 -6.52
CA VAL A 108 4.24 21.59 -5.41
C VAL A 108 5.02 20.63 -4.51
N ALA A 109 4.40 19.51 -4.13
CA ALA A 109 5.06 18.51 -3.30
C ALA A 109 6.29 17.91 -4.00
N ARG A 110 6.21 17.67 -5.32
CA ARG A 110 7.32 17.16 -6.12
C ARG A 110 8.46 18.18 -6.23
N SER A 111 8.15 19.46 -6.48
CA SER A 111 9.18 20.51 -6.62
C SER A 111 9.94 20.78 -5.32
N HIS A 112 9.33 20.47 -4.17
CA HIS A 112 9.95 20.58 -2.85
C HIS A 112 10.57 19.28 -2.32
N GLY A 113 10.71 18.25 -3.17
CA GLY A 113 11.39 17.00 -2.81
C GLY A 113 10.58 16.05 -1.91
N VAL A 114 9.27 16.28 -1.75
CA VAL A 114 8.36 15.49 -0.90
C VAL A 114 7.19 14.91 -1.71
N PRO A 115 7.44 14.07 -2.73
CA PRO A 115 6.42 13.65 -3.69
C PRO A 115 5.27 12.88 -3.03
N ILE A 116 4.05 13.28 -3.36
CA ILE A 116 2.79 12.62 -2.97
C ILE A 116 2.19 11.87 -4.16
N ARG A 117 1.16 11.05 -3.93
CA ARG A 117 0.50 10.27 -4.99
C ARG A 117 -0.82 10.92 -5.39
N SER A 118 -1.07 11.06 -6.68
CA SER A 118 -2.39 11.41 -7.22
C SER A 118 -3.32 10.20 -7.22
N GLY A 119 -4.62 10.41 -6.97
CA GLY A 119 -5.68 9.41 -7.14
C GLY A 119 -6.16 9.25 -8.58
N LYS A 120 -5.75 10.14 -9.49
CA LYS A 120 -6.09 10.09 -10.92
C LYS A 120 -5.63 8.79 -11.59
N PRO A 121 -4.34 8.39 -11.53
CA PRO A 121 -3.90 7.13 -12.12
C PRO A 121 -4.37 5.93 -11.29
N GLY A 122 -4.97 4.94 -11.97
CA GLY A 122 -5.39 3.67 -11.37
C GLY A 122 -6.76 3.70 -10.69
N TYR A 123 -7.08 4.78 -9.96
CA TYR A 123 -8.37 4.90 -9.26
C TYR A 123 -9.40 5.80 -9.94
N MET A 124 -9.03 6.54 -11.00
CA MET A 124 -9.92 7.47 -11.72
C MET A 124 -10.55 8.54 -10.80
N MET A 125 -9.85 8.95 -9.75
CA MET A 125 -10.29 9.94 -8.77
C MET A 125 -9.43 11.21 -8.90
N PRO A 126 -9.76 12.15 -9.80
CA PRO A 126 -8.88 13.26 -10.15
C PRO A 126 -8.76 14.34 -9.07
N THR A 127 -9.74 14.47 -8.17
CA THR A 127 -9.72 15.43 -7.04
C THR A 127 -8.93 14.93 -5.84
N PHE A 128 -8.50 13.66 -5.87
CA PHE A 128 -7.91 13.00 -4.72
C PHE A 128 -6.38 12.97 -4.77
N ILE A 129 -5.79 13.14 -3.59
CA ILE A 129 -4.36 12.93 -3.34
C ILE A 129 -4.16 11.99 -2.14
N ARG A 130 -3.02 11.30 -2.13
CA ARG A 130 -2.58 10.47 -1.00
C ARG A 130 -1.23 10.92 -0.49
N ILE A 131 -1.19 11.22 0.80
CA ILE A 131 0.04 11.52 1.52
C ILE A 131 0.37 10.39 2.49
N ALA A 132 1.65 10.19 2.76
CA ALA A 132 2.09 9.19 3.73
C ALA A 132 2.11 9.82 5.13
N VAL A 133 1.75 9.03 6.15
CA VAL A 133 1.95 9.43 7.54
C VAL A 133 3.45 9.35 7.84
N ARG A 134 4.05 10.46 8.26
CA ARG A 134 5.46 10.57 8.62
C ARG A 134 5.64 11.18 10.01
N SER A 135 6.87 11.16 10.51
CA SER A 135 7.23 11.87 11.74
C SER A 135 6.92 13.38 11.61
N PRO A 136 6.68 14.07 12.73
CA PRO A 136 6.38 15.51 12.72
C PRO A 136 7.42 16.33 11.93
N ASP A 137 8.70 16.02 12.10
CA ASP A 137 9.77 16.77 11.45
C ASP A 137 9.82 16.57 9.93
N THR A 138 9.51 15.36 9.47
CA THR A 138 9.40 15.09 8.02
C THR A 138 8.15 15.75 7.44
N PHE A 139 7.03 15.70 8.17
CA PHE A 139 5.77 16.25 7.70
C PHE A 139 5.83 17.78 7.52
N LYS A 140 6.58 18.49 8.37
CA LYS A 140 6.76 19.95 8.25
C LYS A 140 7.19 20.39 6.85
N PHE A 141 8.03 19.63 6.15
CA PHE A 141 8.45 19.97 4.79
C PHE A 141 7.27 20.00 3.82
N LEU A 142 6.40 19.00 3.88
CA LEU A 142 5.20 18.95 3.04
C LEU A 142 4.20 20.04 3.43
N PHE A 143 3.96 20.21 4.73
CA PHE A 143 3.05 21.24 5.22
C PHE A 143 3.49 22.64 4.79
N ASN A 144 4.77 22.98 4.96
CA ASN A 144 5.32 24.27 4.56
C ASN A 144 5.28 24.48 3.03
N ALA A 145 5.47 23.42 2.25
CA ALA A 145 5.34 23.50 0.80
C ALA A 145 3.90 23.83 0.40
N PHE A 146 2.90 23.22 1.03
CA PHE A 146 1.50 23.53 0.77
C PHE A 146 1.11 24.92 1.26
N ASP A 147 1.45 25.27 2.50
CA ASP A 147 1.07 26.52 3.13
C ASP A 147 1.51 27.76 2.32
N LYS A 148 2.70 27.69 1.70
CA LYS A 148 3.29 28.78 0.91
C LYS A 148 2.88 28.83 -0.57
N ASN A 149 2.37 27.73 -1.13
CA ASN A 149 2.19 27.61 -2.59
C ASN A 149 0.79 27.17 -3.01
N LEU A 150 -0.12 26.90 -2.08
CA LEU A 150 -1.52 26.59 -2.36
C LEU A 150 -2.40 27.65 -1.71
N ASP A 151 -3.28 28.27 -2.50
CA ASP A 151 -4.25 29.27 -2.03
C ASP A 151 -5.57 28.60 -1.59
#